data_AF-A0A2S1T283-F1
#
_entry.id   AF-A0A2S1T283-F1
#
_cell.length_a   1.000
_cell.length_b   1.000
_cell.length_c   1.000
_cell.angle_alpha   90.00
_cell.angle_beta   90.00
_cell.angle_gamma   90.00
#
_symmetry.space_group_name_H-M   'P 1'
#
loop_
_entity.id
_entity.type
_entity.pdbx_description
1 polymer ?
#
loop_
_entity_poly.entity_id
_entity_poly.type
_entity_poly.pdbx_seq_one_letter_code
_entity_poly.pdbx_strand_id
1 'polypeptide(L)'
;MPSTSPEQNPTNNASTADEQPFDPLYFPPDLVQKQQALAAAYAELHAFSANPDLPWSVEPGGGWDDTGSGRWRETARPETGGWTDEQNAEYDRLWAQARERAIDVSCHPHWNAVRQHCSPEDVVKARQALKTYKGATLAQEDIAAAA
;
A
#
# COMPACT_ATOMS: atom_id res chain seq x y z
N MET A 1 53.70 -54.78 -10.26
CA MET A 1 53.17 -53.42 -10.35
C MET A 1 51.91 -53.49 -11.21
N PRO A 2 50.70 -53.55 -10.62
CA PRO A 2 49.45 -53.63 -11.37
C PRO A 2 49.07 -52.25 -11.93
N SER A 3 48.77 -52.19 -13.23
CA SER A 3 48.20 -51.02 -13.90
C SER A 3 46.71 -50.91 -13.57
N THR A 4 46.34 -49.87 -12.84
CA THR A 4 44.94 -49.53 -12.56
C THR A 4 44.39 -48.68 -13.70
N SER A 5 43.31 -49.16 -14.34
CA SER A 5 42.47 -48.43 -15.30
C SER A 5 41.90 -47.14 -14.68
N PRO A 6 41.76 -46.03 -15.44
CA PRO A 6 41.02 -44.89 -14.96
C PRO A 6 39.52 -45.14 -15.14
N GLU A 7 38.84 -45.11 -14.01
CA GLU A 7 37.39 -45.15 -13.80
C GLU A 7 36.71 -43.96 -14.51
N GLN A 8 35.77 -44.27 -15.40
CA GLN A 8 34.85 -43.31 -15.98
C GLN A 8 33.80 -42.95 -14.92
N ASN A 9 33.78 -41.70 -14.46
CA ASN A 9 32.65 -41.17 -13.69
C ASN A 9 31.94 -40.10 -14.53
N PRO A 10 30.71 -40.33 -15.02
CA PRO A 10 29.96 -39.31 -15.72
C PRO A 10 29.47 -38.27 -14.72
N THR A 11 30.02 -37.05 -14.82
CA THR A 11 29.50 -35.86 -14.13
C THR A 11 28.08 -35.55 -14.63
N ASN A 12 27.09 -36.14 -13.96
CA ASN A 12 25.71 -35.70 -14.02
C ASN A 12 25.60 -34.46 -13.12
N ASN A 13 25.86 -33.28 -13.66
CA ASN A 13 25.47 -32.03 -13.02
C ASN A 13 24.33 -31.42 -13.83
N ALA A 14 23.12 -31.85 -13.47
CA ALA A 14 21.88 -31.35 -14.02
C ALA A 14 21.61 -29.91 -13.55
N SER A 15 21.22 -29.07 -14.50
CA SER A 15 20.41 -27.85 -14.34
C SER A 15 20.92 -26.74 -13.42
N THR A 16 21.76 -25.85 -13.97
CA THR A 16 21.78 -24.43 -13.62
C THR A 16 20.61 -23.72 -14.31
N ALA A 17 19.38 -23.91 -13.82
CA ALA A 17 18.20 -23.17 -14.29
C ALA A 17 17.70 -22.11 -13.29
N ASP A 18 18.29 -22.02 -12.09
CA ASP A 18 17.76 -21.21 -10.97
C ASP A 18 18.59 -19.96 -10.59
N GLU A 19 19.62 -19.57 -11.34
CA GLU A 19 20.39 -18.34 -11.07
C GLU A 19 19.78 -17.09 -11.73
N GLN A 20 18.48 -16.84 -11.56
CA GLN A 20 17.99 -15.49 -11.79
C GLN A 20 18.35 -14.62 -10.58
N PRO A 21 19.07 -13.50 -10.76
CA PRO A 21 19.35 -12.59 -9.65
C PRO A 21 18.03 -12.09 -9.06
N PHE A 22 17.94 -12.04 -7.73
CA PHE A 22 16.75 -11.53 -7.04
C PHE A 22 16.49 -10.08 -7.47
N ASP A 23 15.36 -9.86 -8.13
CA ASP A 23 14.92 -8.52 -8.52
C ASP A 23 13.93 -7.97 -7.47
N PRO A 24 14.29 -6.93 -6.70
CA PRO A 24 13.41 -6.34 -5.68
C PRO A 24 12.16 -5.67 -6.27
N LEU A 25 12.15 -5.36 -7.58
CA LEU A 25 11.03 -4.76 -8.29
C LEU A 25 10.09 -5.79 -8.93
N TYR A 26 10.49 -7.07 -8.92
CA TYR A 26 9.62 -8.18 -9.30
C TYR A 26 8.72 -8.55 -8.12
N PHE A 27 7.52 -7.99 -8.08
CA PHE A 27 6.58 -8.22 -6.98
C PHE A 27 5.79 -9.52 -7.17
N PRO A 28 5.66 -10.35 -6.11
CA PRO A 28 4.81 -11.53 -6.17
C PRO A 28 3.34 -11.12 -6.31
N PRO A 29 2.51 -11.88 -7.05
CA PRO A 29 1.09 -11.56 -7.25
C PRO A 29 0.29 -11.36 -5.96
N ASP A 30 0.58 -12.13 -4.90
CA ASP A 30 -0.07 -11.97 -3.58
C ASP A 30 0.20 -10.59 -2.97
N LEU A 31 1.43 -10.09 -3.04
CA LEU A 31 1.78 -8.75 -2.54
C LEU A 31 1.06 -7.66 -3.34
N VAL A 32 0.95 -7.81 -4.66
CA VAL A 32 0.22 -6.88 -5.52
C VAL A 32 -1.27 -6.88 -5.16
N GLN A 33 -1.88 -8.04 -4.95
CA GLN A 33 -3.27 -8.17 -4.53
C GLN A 33 -3.51 -7.54 -3.15
N LYS A 34 -2.61 -7.74 -2.19
CA LYS A 34 -2.66 -7.10 -0.86
C LYS A 34 -2.56 -5.57 -0.97
N GLN A 35 -1.68 -5.07 -1.83
CA GLN A 35 -1.56 -3.63 -2.09
C GLN A 35 -2.82 -3.06 -2.75
N GLN A 36 -3.43 -3.78 -3.69
CA GLN A 36 -4.70 -3.38 -4.31
C GLN A 36 -5.83 -3.32 -3.28
N ALA A 37 -5.93 -4.32 -2.41
CA ALA A 37 -6.91 -4.35 -1.34
C ALA A 37 -6.71 -3.19 -0.34
N LEU A 38 -5.47 -2.84 -0.03
CA LEU A 38 -5.15 -1.66 0.78
C LEU A 38 -5.58 -0.36 0.08
N ALA A 39 -5.31 -0.24 -1.22
CA ALA A 39 -5.75 0.92 -2.01
C ALA A 39 -7.28 1.06 -2.00
N ALA A 40 -8.01 -0.05 -2.10
CA ALA A 40 -9.47 -0.06 -2.01
C ALA A 40 -9.99 0.40 -0.64
N ALA A 41 -9.41 -0.10 0.46
CA ALA A 41 -9.81 0.33 1.80
C ALA A 41 -9.53 1.82 2.06
N TYR A 42 -8.43 2.35 1.53
CA TYR A 42 -8.19 3.79 1.58
C TYR A 42 -9.16 4.58 0.71
N ALA A 43 -9.55 4.07 -0.46
CA ALA A 43 -10.57 4.71 -1.30
C ALA A 43 -11.92 4.79 -0.57
N GLU A 44 -12.38 3.71 0.07
CA GLU A 44 -13.60 3.69 0.88
C GLU A 44 -13.54 4.69 2.05
N LEU A 45 -12.43 4.72 2.78
CA LEU A 45 -12.22 5.69 3.85
C LEU A 45 -12.26 7.13 3.33
N HIS A 46 -11.60 7.38 2.20
CA HIS A 46 -11.59 8.71 1.57
C HIS A 46 -12.98 9.12 1.11
N ALA A 47 -13.73 8.21 0.49
CA ALA A 47 -15.11 8.44 0.09
C ALA A 47 -16.01 8.80 1.28
N PHE A 48 -15.91 8.04 2.38
CA PHE A 48 -16.62 8.38 3.61
C PHE A 48 -16.26 9.78 4.10
N SER A 49 -14.97 10.11 4.18
CA SER A 49 -14.51 11.42 4.65
C SER A 49 -14.81 12.59 3.70
N ALA A 50 -15.00 12.30 2.42
CA ALA A 50 -15.33 13.29 1.39
C ALA A 50 -16.85 13.47 1.22
N ASN A 51 -17.66 12.69 1.92
CA ASN A 51 -19.12 12.79 1.87
C ASN A 51 -19.55 14.21 2.28
N PRO A 52 -20.29 14.95 1.42
CA PRO A 52 -20.74 16.30 1.72
C PRO A 52 -21.72 16.39 2.92
N ASP A 53 -22.38 15.29 3.28
CA ASP A 53 -23.24 15.20 4.46
C ASP A 53 -22.45 15.04 5.75
N LEU A 54 -21.16 14.68 5.66
CA LEU A 54 -20.30 14.53 6.82
C LEU A 54 -19.79 15.90 7.28
N PRO A 55 -19.89 16.23 8.58
CA PRO A 55 -19.36 17.48 9.09
C PRO A 55 -17.84 17.56 8.85
N TRP A 56 -17.36 18.74 8.45
CA TRP A 56 -15.93 18.92 8.09
C TRP A 56 -14.96 18.78 9.29
N SER A 57 -15.49 18.76 10.51
CA SER A 57 -14.75 18.52 11.76
C SER A 57 -15.41 17.40 12.56
N VAL A 58 -14.59 16.58 13.19
CA VAL A 58 -15.03 15.57 14.17
C VAL A 58 -15.56 16.24 15.44
N GLU A 59 -14.85 17.28 15.91
CA GLU A 59 -15.24 18.04 17.10
C GLU A 59 -16.17 19.20 16.71
N PRO A 60 -17.13 19.56 17.58
CA PRO A 60 -17.92 20.77 17.40
C PRO A 60 -17.01 22.01 17.29
N GLY A 61 -17.29 22.89 16.32
CA GLY A 61 -16.48 24.07 16.07
C GLY A 61 -17.30 25.22 15.49
N GLY A 62 -17.03 26.45 15.95
CA GLY A 62 -17.75 27.67 15.54
C GLY A 62 -17.45 28.20 14.15
N GLY A 63 -16.87 27.37 13.26
CA GLY A 63 -16.51 27.78 11.90
C GLY A 63 -15.47 28.90 11.87
N TRP A 64 -15.10 29.31 10.67
CA TRP A 64 -14.33 30.53 10.44
C TRP A 64 -14.60 31.07 9.05
N ASP A 65 -14.48 32.38 8.89
CA ASP A 65 -14.57 33.05 7.61
C ASP A 65 -13.37 33.99 7.43
N ASP A 66 -12.46 33.60 6.55
CA ASP A 66 -11.28 34.40 6.17
C ASP A 66 -11.49 35.10 4.81
N THR A 67 -12.73 35.19 4.29
CA THR A 67 -13.02 35.98 3.09
C THR A 67 -12.68 37.45 3.32
N GLY A 68 -12.05 38.10 2.33
CA GLY A 68 -11.62 39.49 2.44
C GLY A 68 -10.37 39.74 3.31
N SER A 69 -9.71 38.70 3.83
CA SER A 69 -8.49 38.82 4.65
C SER A 69 -7.21 39.18 3.88
N GLY A 70 -7.26 39.25 2.55
CA GLY A 70 -6.09 39.51 1.69
C GLY A 70 -5.12 38.33 1.55
N ARG A 71 -5.50 37.14 2.02
CA ARG A 71 -4.72 35.90 1.79
C ARG A 71 -4.79 35.46 0.33
N TRP A 72 -3.80 34.68 -0.10
CA TRP A 72 -3.71 34.13 -1.47
C TRP A 72 -4.90 33.23 -1.85
N ARG A 73 -5.61 32.65 -0.87
CA ARG A 73 -6.86 31.91 -1.08
C ARG A 73 -7.87 32.28 -0.03
N GLU A 74 -9.06 32.62 -0.48
CA GLU A 74 -10.25 32.77 0.36
C GLU A 74 -10.65 31.40 0.89
N THR A 75 -10.92 31.32 2.19
CA THR A 75 -11.37 30.07 2.84
C THR A 75 -12.39 30.42 3.89
N ALA A 76 -13.55 29.79 3.81
CA ALA A 76 -14.57 29.83 4.83
C ALA A 76 -15.03 28.41 5.13
N ARG A 77 -15.39 28.15 6.39
CA ARG A 77 -15.99 26.92 6.87
C ARG A 77 -17.15 27.26 7.81
N PRO A 78 -18.35 26.69 7.58
CA PRO A 78 -19.49 26.94 8.44
C PRO A 78 -19.28 26.33 9.83
N GLU A 79 -20.07 26.76 10.81
CA GLU A 79 -20.13 26.09 12.11
C GLU A 79 -20.50 24.62 11.94
N THR A 80 -19.95 23.77 12.79
CA THR A 80 -20.18 22.33 12.76
C THR A 80 -20.47 21.81 14.16
N GLY A 81 -21.45 20.91 14.25
CA GLY A 81 -21.79 20.21 15.48
C GLY A 81 -20.87 19.04 15.81
N GLY A 82 -19.85 18.77 14.98
CA GLY A 82 -19.02 17.57 15.09
C GLY A 82 -19.71 16.34 14.51
N TRP A 83 -18.99 15.21 14.52
CA TRP A 83 -19.48 13.91 14.07
C TRP A 83 -20.39 13.28 15.12
N THR A 84 -21.40 12.52 14.66
CA THR A 84 -22.17 11.66 15.56
C THR A 84 -21.34 10.45 16.00
N ASP A 85 -21.78 9.78 17.07
CA ASP A 85 -21.12 8.57 17.56
C ASP A 85 -21.11 7.47 16.48
N GLU A 86 -22.17 7.36 15.67
CA GLU A 86 -22.24 6.40 14.56
C GLU A 86 -21.25 6.73 13.45
N GLN A 87 -21.07 8.02 13.12
CA GLN A 87 -20.10 8.48 12.12
C GLN A 87 -18.66 8.21 12.58
N ASN A 88 -18.36 8.48 13.85
CA ASN A 88 -17.07 8.13 14.45
C ASN A 88 -16.83 6.62 14.43
N ALA A 89 -17.82 5.82 14.85
CA ALA A 89 -17.70 4.37 14.86
C ALA A 89 -17.47 3.80 13.45
N GLU A 90 -18.12 4.36 12.43
CA GLU A 90 -17.93 3.93 11.04
C GLU A 90 -16.55 4.30 10.50
N TYR A 91 -16.07 5.52 10.79
CA TYR A 91 -14.70 5.90 10.44
C TYR A 91 -13.67 5.01 11.11
N ASP A 92 -13.83 4.73 12.41
CA ASP A 92 -12.92 3.84 13.15
C ASP A 92 -12.94 2.42 12.59
N ARG A 93 -14.10 1.91 12.18
CA ARG A 93 -14.24 0.61 11.52
C ARG A 93 -13.49 0.59 10.17
N LEU A 94 -13.64 1.63 9.34
CA LEU A 94 -12.94 1.75 8.06
C LEU A 94 -11.43 1.91 8.25
N TRP A 95 -11.02 2.73 9.22
CA TRP A 95 -9.63 2.95 9.57
C TRP A 95 -8.96 1.67 10.09
N ALA A 96 -9.64 0.92 10.95
CA ALA A 96 -9.14 -0.37 11.45
C ALA A 96 -8.89 -1.35 10.30
N GLN A 97 -9.82 -1.46 9.34
CA GLN A 97 -9.65 -2.30 8.15
C GLN A 97 -8.48 -1.84 7.27
N ALA A 98 -8.34 -0.54 7.03
CA ALA A 98 -7.21 0.00 6.27
C ALA A 98 -5.87 -0.33 6.97
N ARG A 99 -5.82 -0.22 8.31
CA ARG A 99 -4.62 -0.55 9.08
C ARG A 99 -4.27 -2.04 9.04
N GLU A 100 -5.26 -2.92 9.17
CA GLU A 100 -5.05 -4.37 9.06
C GLU A 100 -4.44 -4.72 7.70
N ARG A 101 -4.99 -4.17 6.61
CA ARG A 101 -4.45 -4.36 5.25
C ARG A 101 -3.06 -3.75 5.09
N ALA A 102 -2.77 -2.64 5.76
CA ALA A 102 -1.44 -2.03 5.75
C ALA A 102 -0.39 -2.91 6.46
N ILE A 103 -0.79 -3.60 7.53
CA ILE A 103 0.06 -4.57 8.23
C ILE A 103 0.37 -5.74 7.31
N ASP A 104 -0.63 -6.29 6.62
CA ASP A 104 -0.47 -7.37 5.65
C ASP A 104 0.57 -7.07 4.57
N VAL A 105 0.52 -5.87 4.00
CA VAL A 105 1.52 -5.41 3.02
C VAL A 105 2.88 -5.26 3.70
N SER A 106 2.94 -4.58 4.85
CA SER A 106 4.22 -4.21 5.50
C SER A 106 4.99 -5.41 6.04
N CYS A 107 4.29 -6.44 6.49
CA CYS A 107 4.84 -7.67 7.06
C CYS A 107 5.03 -8.80 6.03
N HIS A 108 4.77 -8.54 4.75
CA HIS A 108 4.84 -9.55 3.71
C HIS A 108 6.26 -10.16 3.57
N PRO A 109 6.41 -11.50 3.37
CA PRO A 109 7.70 -12.18 3.28
C PRO A 109 8.66 -11.64 2.21
N HIS A 110 8.13 -11.07 1.12
CA HIS A 110 8.93 -10.38 0.07
C HIS A 110 9.93 -9.39 0.66
N TRP A 111 9.53 -8.62 1.67
CA TRP A 111 10.41 -7.62 2.27
C TRP A 111 11.58 -8.23 3.04
N ASN A 112 11.44 -9.45 3.55
CA ASN A 112 12.56 -10.18 4.14
C ASN A 112 13.53 -10.63 3.06
N ALA A 113 13.04 -11.11 1.92
CA ALA A 113 13.89 -11.46 0.78
C ALA A 113 14.66 -10.24 0.24
N VAL A 114 13.99 -9.08 0.07
CA VAL A 114 14.67 -7.83 -0.33
C VAL A 114 15.75 -7.44 0.68
N ARG A 115 15.48 -7.53 1.98
CA ARG A 115 16.48 -7.22 3.03
C ARG A 115 17.66 -8.18 3.06
N GLN A 116 17.47 -9.43 2.65
CA GLN A 116 18.53 -10.45 2.61
C GLN A 116 19.43 -10.30 1.38
N HIS A 117 18.86 -9.91 0.24
CA HIS A 117 19.56 -9.92 -1.05
C HIS A 117 19.95 -8.53 -1.56
N CYS A 118 19.38 -7.46 -1.02
CA CYS A 118 19.57 -6.09 -1.51
C CYS A 118 19.96 -5.12 -0.38
N SER A 119 20.33 -3.92 -0.78
CA SER A 119 20.69 -2.85 0.16
C SER A 119 19.44 -2.19 0.78
N PRO A 120 19.58 -1.47 1.92
CA PRO A 120 18.45 -0.77 2.54
C PRO A 120 17.78 0.27 1.64
N GLU A 121 18.51 0.90 0.71
CA GLU A 121 17.95 1.83 -0.27
C GLU A 121 17.02 1.11 -1.28
N ASP A 122 17.33 -0.14 -1.64
CA ASP A 122 16.51 -0.93 -2.54
C ASP A 122 15.17 -1.31 -1.90
N VAL A 123 15.14 -1.52 -0.58
CA VAL A 123 13.89 -1.72 0.18
C VAL A 123 12.99 -0.49 0.06
N VAL A 124 13.54 0.71 0.17
CA VAL A 124 12.78 1.97 0.04
C VAL A 124 12.29 2.15 -1.39
N LYS A 125 13.17 1.95 -2.38
CA LYS A 125 12.81 2.04 -3.82
C LYS A 125 11.69 1.05 -4.16
N ALA A 126 11.81 -0.20 -3.74
CA ALA A 126 10.81 -1.24 -3.99
C ALA A 126 9.45 -0.91 -3.34
N ARG A 127 9.45 -0.39 -2.10
CA ARG A 127 8.20 0.06 -1.45
C ARG A 127 7.53 1.22 -2.16
N GLN A 128 8.30 2.17 -2.71
CA GLN A 128 7.71 3.26 -3.50
C GLN A 128 7.19 2.74 -4.84
N ALA A 129 7.95 1.87 -5.52
CA ALA A 129 7.55 1.27 -6.79
C ALA A 129 6.26 0.44 -6.68
N LEU A 130 6.07 -0.27 -5.56
CA LEU A 130 4.84 -1.05 -5.32
C LEU A 130 3.58 -0.18 -5.37
N LYS A 131 3.62 1.06 -4.88
CA LYS A 131 2.45 1.96 -4.83
C LYS A 131 1.94 2.36 -6.21
N THR A 132 2.80 2.36 -7.21
CA THR A 132 2.47 2.71 -8.60
C THR A 132 2.54 1.49 -9.52
N TYR A 133 2.72 0.30 -8.96
CA TYR A 133 2.85 -0.92 -9.75
C TYR A 133 1.52 -1.24 -10.43
N LYS A 134 1.59 -1.76 -11.65
CA LYS A 134 0.38 -2.09 -12.43
C LYS A 134 -0.46 -3.13 -11.67
N GLY A 135 -1.74 -2.81 -11.43
CA GLY A 135 -2.66 -3.66 -10.67
C GLY A 135 -2.57 -3.50 -9.15
N ALA A 136 -1.62 -2.70 -8.63
CA ALA A 136 -1.53 -2.39 -7.21
C ALA A 136 -2.38 -1.17 -6.80
N THR A 137 -2.79 -0.35 -7.78
CA THR A 137 -3.76 0.73 -7.61
C THR A 137 -5.12 0.30 -8.16
N LEU A 138 -6.20 0.81 -7.56
CA LEU A 138 -7.51 0.72 -8.17
C LEU A 138 -7.54 1.46 -9.52
N ALA A 139 -8.33 0.96 -10.47
CA ALA A 139 -8.61 1.72 -11.67
C ALA A 139 -9.44 2.97 -11.29
N GLN A 140 -9.30 4.05 -12.04
CA GLN A 140 -10.01 5.31 -11.76
C GLN A 140 -11.54 5.11 -11.70
N GLU A 141 -12.05 4.14 -12.46
CA GLU A 141 -13.44 3.70 -12.49
C GLU A 141 -13.89 3.01 -11.19
N ASP A 142 -13.03 2.20 -10.57
CA ASP A 142 -13.32 1.55 -9.28
C ASP A 142 -13.28 2.55 -8.12
N ILE A 143 -12.40 3.55 -8.19
CA ILE A 143 -12.35 4.65 -7.21
C ILE A 143 -13.65 5.47 -7.26
N ALA A 144 -14.18 5.72 -8.47
CA ALA A 144 -15.44 6.43 -8.65
C ALA A 144 -16.67 5.62 -8.22
N ALA A 145 -16.59 4.28 -8.24
CA ALA A 145 -17.65 3.40 -7.72
C ALA A 145 -17.63 3.28 -6.19
N ALA A 146 -16.47 3.52 -5.57
CA ALA A 146 -16.31 3.55 -4.12
C ALA A 146 -16.60 4.92 -3.48
N ALA A 147 -16.74 5.98 -4.30
CA ALA A 147 -17.04 7.37 -3.91
C ALA A 147 -18.53 7.69 -4.00
#